data_AF-A0A7Y5FZV2-F1
#
_entry.id   AF-A0A7Y5FZV2-F1
#
_cell.length_a   1.000
_cell.length_b   1.000
_cell.length_c   1.000
_cell.angle_alpha   90.00
_cell.angle_beta   90.00
_cell.angle_gamma   90.00
#
_symmetry.space_group_name_H-M   'P 1'
#
loop_
_entity.id
_entity.type
_entity.pdbx_description
1 polymer ?
#
loop_
_entity_poly.entity_id
_entity_poly.type
_entity_poly.pdbx_seq_one_letter_code
_entity_poly.pdbx_strand_id
1 'polypeptide(L)' 'LLIVHGDQDDNVHFINTLHLLRELQKNKKRFQFMLYPGGNHSLQGTGNPFVFLHLFKTLTEFVQENL' A
#
# COMPACT_ATOMS: atom_id res chain seq x y z
N LEU A 1 11.37 2.47 2.96
CA LEU A 1 10.24 2.99 2.16
C LEU A 1 9.09 2.00 2.27
N LEU A 2 7.92 2.47 2.70
CA LEU A 2 6.67 1.72 2.70
C LEU A 2 5.72 2.31 1.65
N ILE A 3 5.14 1.45 0.81
CA ILE A 3 4.13 1.81 -0.19
C ILE A 3 2.83 1.09 0.18
N VAL A 4 1.71 1.79 0.15
CA VAL A 4 0.39 1.24 0.46
C VAL A 4 -0.59 1.61 -0.64
N HIS A 5 -1.39 0.66 -1.14
CA HIS A 5 -2.41 0.93 -2.15
C HIS A 5 -3.53 -0.12 -2.12
N GLY A 6 -4.76 0.26 -2.48
CA GLY A 6 -5.81 -0.66 -2.91
C GLY A 6 -5.75 -0.94 -4.43
N ASP A 7 -6.16 -2.13 -4.85
CA ASP A 7 -6.12 -2.55 -6.27
C ASP A 7 -7.34 -2.12 -7.09
N GLN A 8 -8.40 -1.63 -6.43
CA GLN A 8 -9.64 -1.15 -7.05
C GLN A 8 -9.78 0.38 -6.94
N ASP A 9 -8.65 1.10 -6.87
CA ASP A 9 -8.63 2.56 -6.92
C ASP A 9 -8.91 3.06 -8.36
N ASP A 10 -10.04 3.75 -8.51
CA ASP A 10 -10.55 4.34 -9.74
C ASP A 10 -10.06 5.79 -9.96
N ASN A 11 -9.50 6.43 -8.93
CA ASN A 11 -8.92 7.77 -9.00
C ASN A 11 -7.41 7.71 -9.30
N VAL A 12 -6.68 6.87 -8.54
CA VAL A 12 -5.25 6.63 -8.73
C VAL A 12 -5.05 5.17 -9.13
N HIS A 13 -5.08 4.89 -10.44
CA HIS A 13 -4.99 3.52 -10.91
C HIS A 13 -3.80 2.72 -10.36
N PHE A 14 -4.07 1.51 -9.89
CA PHE A 14 -3.10 0.58 -9.31
C PHE A 14 -1.87 0.32 -10.20
N ILE A 15 -2.05 0.41 -11.52
CA ILE A 15 -0.99 0.30 -12.53
C ILE A 15 0.17 1.27 -12.24
N ASN A 16 -0.11 2.48 -11.76
CA ASN A 16 0.90 3.46 -11.40
C ASN A 16 1.86 2.93 -10.33
N THR A 17 1.31 2.25 -9.31
CA THR A 17 2.12 1.60 -8.28
C THR A 17 2.93 0.46 -8.87
N LEU A 18 2.36 -0.40 -9.72
CA LEU A 18 3.09 -1.49 -10.36
C LEU A 18 4.30 -0.98 -11.17
N HIS A 19 4.17 0.16 -11.87
CA HIS A 19 5.30 0.80 -12.55
C HIS A 19 6.39 1.23 -11.56
N LEU A 20 6.02 1.88 -10.45
CA LEU A 20 6.97 2.26 -9.40
C LEU A 20 7.68 1.04 -8.80
N LEU A 21 6.94 -0.01 -8.43
CA LEU A 21 7.51 -1.23 -7.84
C LEU A 21 8.52 -1.88 -8.79
N ARG A 22 8.18 -1.96 -10.09
CA ARG A 22 9.06 -2.49 -11.13
C ARG A 22 10.36 -1.69 -11.20
N GLU A 23 10.31 -0.37 -11.19
CA GLU A 23 11.50 0.47 -11.27
C GLU A 23 12.35 0.41 -9.99
N LEU A 24 11.72 0.33 -8.81
CA LEU A 24 12.44 0.11 -7.55
C LEU A 24 13.21 -1.21 -7.56
N GLN A 25 12.57 -2.29 -8.02
CA GLN A 25 13.20 -3.61 -8.16
C GLN A 25 14.36 -3.59 -9.17
N LYS A 26 14.15 -3.01 -10.36
CA LYS A 26 15.22 -2.84 -11.37
C LYS A 26 16.44 -2.11 -10.81
N ASN A 27 16.21 -1.10 -9.98
CA ASN A 27 17.26 -0.30 -9.34
C ASN A 27 17.77 -0.87 -8.00
N LYS A 28 17.41 -2.12 -7.67
CA LYS A 28 17.82 -2.83 -6.44
C LYS A 28 17.52 -2.05 -5.16
N LYS A 29 16.46 -1.22 -5.18
CA LYS A 29 16.02 -0.46 -4.00
C LYS A 29 15.10 -1.33 -3.17
N ARG A 30 15.44 -1.51 -1.88
CA ARG A 30 14.59 -2.22 -0.93
C ARG A 30 13.38 -1.35 -0.56
N PHE A 31 12.21 -1.95 -0.54
CA PHE A 31 10.96 -1.33 -0.11
C PHE A 31 10.05 -2.40 0.51
N GLN A 32 9.07 -1.94 1.28
CA GLN A 32 7.93 -2.73 1.75
C GLN A 32 6.69 -2.27 1.00
N PHE A 33 5.78 -3.21 0.73
CA PHE A 33 4.55 -2.94 0.02
C PHE A 33 3.37 -3.63 0.70
N MET A 34 2.30 -2.87 0.94
CA MET A 34 1.04 -3.35 1.49
C MET A 34 -0.07 -3.14 0.47
N LEU A 35 -0.72 -4.23 0.08
CA LEU A 35 -1.88 -4.22 -0.82
C LEU A 35 -3.15 -4.46 -0.01
N TYR A 36 -4.20 -3.69 -0.29
CA TYR A 36 -5.54 -3.89 0.25
C TYR A 36 -6.51 -4.32 -0.86
N PRO A 37 -6.76 -5.63 -1.05
CA PRO A 37 -7.64 -6.13 -2.11
C PRO A 37 -9.07 -5.61 -1.99
N GLY A 38 -9.65 -5.18 -3.10
CA GLY A 38 -10.94 -4.49 -3.14
C GLY A 38 -10.87 -3.02 -2.72
N GLY A 39 -9.73 -2.55 -2.20
CA GLY A 39 -9.57 -1.18 -1.73
C GLY A 39 -9.68 -0.19 -2.89
N ASN A 40 -10.65 0.73 -2.78
CA ASN A 40 -10.72 1.93 -3.61
C ASN A 40 -9.80 3.02 -3.06
N HIS A 41 -9.93 4.25 -3.56
CA HIS A 41 -9.12 5.40 -3.12
C HIS A 41 -9.13 5.66 -1.60
N SER A 42 -10.18 5.24 -0.91
CA SER A 42 -10.32 5.37 0.56
C SER A 42 -10.11 4.06 1.31
N LEU A 43 -9.79 2.97 0.61
CA LEU A 43 -9.70 1.60 1.14
C LEU A 43 -11.02 1.01 1.67
N GLN A 44 -12.13 1.76 1.63
CA GLN A 44 -13.43 1.28 2.08
C GLN A 44 -14.04 0.22 1.15
N GLY A 45 -13.63 0.19 -0.12
CA GLY A 45 -14.05 -0.82 -1.08
C GLY A 45 -13.66 -2.26 -0.71
N THR A 46 -12.74 -2.44 0.25
CA THR A 46 -12.30 -3.77 0.71
C THR A 46 -13.42 -4.63 1.31
N GLY A 47 -14.53 -4.01 1.77
CA GLY A 47 -15.57 -4.68 2.55
C GLY A 47 -15.10 -5.16 3.94
N ASN A 48 -13.88 -4.78 4.34
CA ASN A 48 -13.29 -5.15 5.62
C ASN A 48 -13.45 -3.98 6.62
N PRO A 49 -14.28 -4.11 7.67
CA PRO A 49 -14.48 -3.04 8.65
C PRO A 49 -13.21 -2.72 9.47
N PHE A 50 -12.21 -3.60 9.46
CA PHE A 50 -10.95 -3.44 10.20
C PHE A 50 -9.78 -2.95 9.32
N VAL A 51 -10.03 -2.55 8.07
CA VAL A 51 -8.97 -2.13 7.13
C VAL A 51 -8.11 -1.00 7.70
N PHE A 52 -8.73 -0.01 8.35
CA PHE A 52 -8.00 1.11 8.95
C PHE A 52 -7.21 0.71 10.18
N LEU A 53 -7.74 -0.21 11.01
CA LEU A 53 -6.99 -0.72 12.16
C LEU A 53 -5.70 -1.43 11.71
N HIS A 54 -5.81 -2.27 10.68
CA HIS A 54 -4.63 -2.90 10.09
C HIS A 54 -3.68 -1.86 9.51
N LEU A 55 -4.19 -0.88 8.74
CA LEU A 55 -3.38 0.19 8.15
C LEU A 55 -2.59 0.94 9.21
N PHE A 56 -3.26 1.48 10.24
CA PHE A 56 -2.58 2.25 11.28
C PHE A 56 -1.58 1.41 12.04
N LYS A 57 -1.88 0.15 12.33
CA LYS A 57 -0.91 -0.77 12.94
C LYS A 57 0.33 -0.96 12.07
N THR A 58 0.15 -1.25 10.77
CA THR A 58 1.27 -1.38 9.81
C THR A 58 2.11 -0.10 9.73
N LEU A 59 1.47 1.07 9.71
CA LEU A 59 2.17 2.37 9.71
C LEU A 59 2.96 2.59 11.00
N THR A 60 2.37 2.31 12.16
CA THR A 60 3.03 2.44 13.47
C THR A 60 4.23 1.52 13.58
N GLU A 61 4.09 0.25 13.22
CA GLU A 61 5.19 -0.74 13.25
C GLU A 61 6.32 -0.30 12.31
N PHE A 62 5.99 0.13 11.08
CA PHE A 62 7.00 0.61 10.15
C PHE A 62 7.81 1.79 10.71
N VAL A 63 7.14 2.76 11.33
CA VAL A 63 7.81 3.91 11.94
C VAL A 63 8.68 3.47 13.11
N GLN A 64 8.19 2.62 14.01
CA GLN A 64 8.96 2.12 15.16
C GLN A 64 10.21 1.33 14.76
N GLU A 65 10.17 0.60 13.66
CA GLU A 65 11.29 -0.21 13.19
C GLU A 65 12.36 0.58 12.42
N ASN A 66 12.00 1.73 11.85
CA ASN A 66 12.83 2.44 10.86
C ASN A 66 13.20 3.87 11.26
N LEU A 67 12.76 4.34 12.43
CA LEU A 67 12.90 5.72 12.90
C LEU A 67 13.32 5.73 14.37
#